data_AF-A0A2X1NGI8-F1
#
_entry.id   AF-A0A2X1NGI8-F1
#
_cell.length_a   1.000
_cell.length_b   1.000
_cell.length_c   1.000
_cell.angle_alpha   90.00
_cell.angle_beta   90.00
_cell.angle_gamma   90.00
#
_symmetry.space_group_name_H-M   'P 1'
#
loop_
_entity.id
_entity.type
_entity.pdbx_description
1 polymer ?
#
loop_
_entity_poly.entity_id
_entity_poly.type
_entity_poly.pdbx_seq_one_letter_code
_entity_poly.pdbx_strand_id
1 'polypeptide(L)'
;MRKNPVSYNFHVPLADGGVLLGASPELLLRKDGERFSSIPLAGSARRQPDEVLDREAGNRLLASEKDRHEHELVTQAMKEVLRERSSELHVPSSPQLITTPTLWHLATPFEGKANSQENATDSGLSAASDPRAERFPASGRDPGYC
;
A
#
# COMPACT_ATOMS: atom_id res chain seq x y z
N MET A 1 -7.44 5.08 -21.00
CA MET A 1 -6.83 4.35 -19.86
C MET A 1 -6.72 2.84 -20.17
N ARG A 2 -5.73 2.41 -20.97
CA ARG A 2 -5.62 0.99 -21.42
C ARG A 2 -4.21 0.40 -21.22
N LYS A 3 -3.44 0.96 -20.28
CA LYS A 3 -2.04 0.56 -20.02
C LYS A 3 -1.81 -0.08 -18.64
N ASN A 4 -2.82 -0.21 -17.79
CA ASN A 4 -2.60 -0.67 -16.41
C ASN A 4 -3.79 -1.53 -15.92
N PRO A 5 -3.88 -2.81 -16.35
CA PRO A 5 -5.02 -3.66 -16.05
C PRO A 5 -5.07 -4.15 -14.59
N VAL A 6 -3.99 -3.95 -13.82
CA VAL A 6 -3.87 -4.42 -12.42
C VAL A 6 -3.88 -3.25 -11.41
N SER A 7 -4.00 -2.01 -11.87
CA SER A 7 -3.99 -0.82 -11.01
C SER A 7 -5.40 -0.27 -10.73
N TYR A 8 -5.54 0.39 -9.59
CA TYR A 8 -6.69 1.21 -9.23
C TYR A 8 -6.64 2.54 -10.00
N ASN A 9 -7.39 2.60 -11.10
CA ASN A 9 -7.54 3.79 -11.92
C ASN A 9 -8.59 4.72 -11.29
N PHE A 10 -8.26 6.00 -11.09
CA PHE A 10 -9.16 6.98 -10.50
C PHE A 10 -9.23 8.25 -11.34
N HIS A 11 -10.41 8.88 -11.34
CA HIS A 11 -10.69 10.19 -11.91
C HIS A 11 -11.59 10.93 -10.91
N VAL A 12 -11.03 11.92 -10.21
CA VAL A 12 -11.70 12.64 -9.12
C VAL A 12 -11.75 14.12 -9.49
N PRO A 13 -12.94 14.72 -9.69
CA PRO A 13 -13.05 16.16 -9.86
C PRO A 13 -12.71 16.87 -8.55
N LEU A 14 -11.99 17.98 -8.66
CA LEU A 14 -11.58 18.82 -7.53
C LEU A 14 -12.48 20.06 -7.43
N ALA A 15 -12.53 20.65 -6.24
CA ALA A 15 -13.41 21.77 -5.94
C ALA A 15 -13.09 23.04 -6.76
N ASP A 16 -11.85 23.16 -7.24
CA ASP A 16 -11.37 24.27 -8.09
C ASP A 16 -11.66 24.06 -9.58
N GLY A 17 -12.39 23.00 -9.94
CA GLY A 17 -12.67 22.62 -11.32
C GLY A 17 -11.54 21.82 -11.98
N GLY A 18 -10.46 21.54 -11.27
CA GLY A 18 -9.41 20.61 -11.69
C GLY A 18 -9.84 19.15 -11.62
N VAL A 19 -8.96 18.26 -12.07
CA VAL A 19 -9.16 16.81 -12.01
C VAL A 19 -7.89 16.12 -11.50
N LEU A 20 -8.05 15.28 -10.49
CA LEU A 20 -7.05 14.32 -10.04
C LEU A 20 -7.24 13.01 -10.82
N LEU A 21 -6.29 12.68 -11.68
CA LEU A 21 -6.30 11.49 -12.54
C LEU A 21 -5.08 10.62 -12.25
N GLY A 22 -5.27 9.31 -12.09
CA GLY A 22 -4.14 8.42 -11.84
C GLY A 22 -4.47 6.93 -11.90
N ALA A 23 -3.44 6.13 -11.67
CA ALA A 23 -3.46 4.68 -11.72
C ALA A 23 -2.54 4.12 -10.61
N SER A 24 -3.08 3.91 -9.42
CA SER A 24 -2.30 3.41 -8.28
C SER A 24 -2.16 1.89 -8.33
N PRO A 25 -0.94 1.33 -8.24
CA PRO A 25 -0.77 -0.11 -8.05
C PRO A 25 -1.02 -0.55 -6.60
N GLU A 26 -1.05 0.38 -5.65
CA GLU A 26 -1.15 0.11 -4.22
C GLU A 26 -2.62 0.19 -3.76
N LEU A 27 -3.11 -0.90 -3.18
CA LEU A 27 -4.41 -0.94 -2.51
C LEU A 27 -4.20 -0.49 -1.07
N LEU A 28 -4.64 0.73 -0.76
CA LEU A 28 -4.56 1.22 0.61
C LEU A 28 -5.50 0.43 1.53
N LEU A 29 -6.80 0.50 1.30
CA LEU A 29 -7.79 -0.27 2.05
C LEU A 29 -8.99 -0.56 1.15
N ARG A 30 -9.44 -1.81 1.16
CA ARG A 30 -10.76 -2.22 0.67
C ARG A 30 -11.47 -2.90 1.83
N LYS A 31 -12.70 -2.52 2.10
CA LYS A 31 -13.56 -3.18 3.08
C LYS A 31 -14.88 -3.58 2.42
N ASP A 32 -15.26 -4.84 2.58
CA ASP A 32 -16.51 -5.43 2.10
C ASP A 32 -17.19 -6.15 3.27
N GLY A 33 -18.29 -5.57 3.76
CA GLY A 33 -18.88 -5.95 5.04
C GLY A 33 -17.88 -5.81 6.18
N GLU A 34 -17.61 -6.92 6.88
CA GLU A 34 -16.61 -6.99 7.95
C GLU A 34 -15.20 -7.30 7.45
N ARG A 35 -15.05 -7.82 6.23
CA ARG A 35 -13.74 -8.20 5.69
C ARG A 35 -13.02 -6.98 5.15
N PHE A 36 -11.73 -6.91 5.37
CA PHE A 36 -10.88 -5.91 4.75
C PHE A 36 -9.64 -6.52 4.12
N SER A 37 -9.06 -5.79 3.17
CA SER A 37 -7.77 -6.12 2.55
C SER A 37 -6.95 -4.87 2.25
N SER A 38 -5.64 -4.98 2.40
CA SER A 38 -4.65 -3.96 2.03
C SER A 38 -3.47 -4.64 1.32
N ILE A 39 -2.79 -3.94 0.42
CA ILE A 39 -1.61 -4.45 -0.29
C ILE A 39 -0.53 -3.36 -0.29
N PRO A 40 0.21 -3.18 0.81
CA PRO A 40 1.37 -2.28 0.84
C PRO A 40 2.43 -2.70 -0.18
N LEU A 41 2.98 -1.71 -0.87
CA LEU A 41 4.08 -1.88 -1.82
C LEU A 41 5.31 -1.14 -1.32
N ALA A 42 6.46 -1.81 -1.17
CA ALA A 42 7.71 -1.15 -0.77
C ALA A 42 8.90 -1.94 -1.33
N GLY A 43 9.95 -1.25 -1.81
CA GLY A 43 10.98 -1.85 -2.64
C GLY A 43 10.57 -1.88 -4.12
N SER A 44 11.48 -1.53 -5.01
CA SER A 44 11.16 -1.40 -6.45
C SER A 44 12.37 -1.66 -7.35
N ALA A 45 12.11 -2.25 -8.52
CA ALA A 45 13.11 -2.43 -9.56
C ALA A 45 12.51 -2.13 -10.93
N ARG A 46 13.31 -1.61 -11.86
CA ARG A 46 12.83 -1.26 -13.20
C ARG A 46 12.54 -2.52 -14.03
N ARG A 47 11.40 -2.53 -14.73
CA ARG A 47 11.09 -3.53 -15.76
C ARG A 47 12.10 -3.47 -16.90
N GLN A 48 12.46 -4.62 -17.46
CA GLN A 48 13.32 -4.71 -18.64
C GLN A 48 12.50 -5.09 -19.89
N PRO A 49 12.90 -4.62 -21.09
CA PRO A 49 12.24 -5.04 -22.33
C PRO A 49 12.48 -6.51 -22.67
N ASP A 50 13.64 -7.05 -22.29
CA ASP A 50 13.97 -8.47 -22.44
C ASP A 50 13.42 -9.28 -21.25
N GLU A 51 12.68 -10.36 -21.53
CA GLU A 51 11.99 -11.14 -20.51
C GLU A 51 12.92 -11.85 -19.52
N VAL A 52 14.12 -12.26 -19.97
CA VAL A 52 15.09 -12.93 -19.11
C VAL A 52 15.67 -11.92 -18.13
N LEU A 53 16.13 -10.77 -18.64
CA LEU A 53 16.65 -9.68 -17.81
C LEU A 53 15.59 -9.10 -16.88
N ASP A 54 14.32 -9.08 -17.31
CA ASP A 54 13.20 -8.60 -16.51
C ASP A 54 12.93 -9.51 -15.31
N ARG A 55 12.89 -10.83 -15.54
CA ARG A 55 12.75 -11.83 -14.48
C ARG A 55 13.93 -11.80 -13.51
N GLU A 56 15.15 -11.63 -14.01
CA GLU A 56 16.32 -11.45 -13.15
C GLU A 56 16.23 -10.18 -12.31
N ALA A 57 15.72 -9.08 -12.85
CA ALA A 57 15.51 -7.85 -12.09
C ALA A 57 14.51 -8.06 -10.94
N GLY A 58 13.40 -8.76 -11.19
CA GLY A 58 12.45 -9.16 -10.14
C GLY A 58 13.09 -10.06 -9.09
N ASN A 59 13.83 -11.09 -9.49
CA ASN A 59 14.52 -11.99 -8.55
C ASN A 59 15.57 -11.26 -7.71
N ARG A 60 16.33 -10.33 -8.30
CA ARG A 60 17.27 -9.47 -7.57
C ARG A 60 16.55 -8.59 -6.56
N LEU A 61 15.39 -8.04 -6.89
CA LEU A 61 14.57 -7.27 -5.95
C LEU A 61 14.11 -8.15 -4.78
N LEU A 62 13.61 -9.35 -5.04
CA LEU A 62 13.18 -10.29 -4.00
C LEU A 62 14.34 -10.74 -3.10
N ALA A 63 15.54 -10.88 -3.67
CA ALA A 63 16.76 -11.24 -2.95
C ALA A 63 17.48 -10.04 -2.28
N SER A 64 17.10 -8.79 -2.57
CA SER A 64 17.71 -7.59 -2.00
C SER A 64 17.41 -7.48 -0.51
N GLU A 65 18.46 -7.56 0.32
CA GLU A 65 18.33 -7.40 1.78
C GLU A 65 17.81 -6.01 2.14
N LYS A 66 18.30 -4.97 1.46
CA LYS A 66 17.86 -3.59 1.67
C LYS A 66 16.37 -3.44 1.40
N ASP A 67 15.90 -3.84 0.21
CA ASP A 67 14.50 -3.66 -0.17
C ASP A 67 13.57 -4.53 0.69
N ARG A 68 13.99 -5.76 1.05
CA ARG A 68 13.24 -6.60 1.99
C ARG A 68 13.16 -5.97 3.38
N HIS A 69 14.24 -5.40 3.89
CA HIS A 69 14.25 -4.74 5.19
C HIS A 69 13.33 -3.51 5.20
N GLU A 70 13.42 -2.66 4.17
CA GLU A 70 12.51 -1.51 4.02
C GLU A 70 11.05 -1.97 3.92
N HIS A 71 10.78 -3.05 3.19
CA HIS A 71 9.44 -3.64 3.11
C HIS A 71 8.96 -4.21 4.45
N GLU A 72 9.84 -4.87 5.19
CA GLU A 72 9.50 -5.43 6.50
C GLU A 72 9.08 -4.33 7.47
N LEU A 73 9.83 -3.21 7.54
CA LEU A 73 9.47 -2.07 8.39
C LEU A 73 8.04 -1.57 8.12
N VAL A 74 7.68 -1.45 6.84
CA VAL A 74 6.34 -1.05 6.39
C VAL A 74 5.29 -2.05 6.88
N THR A 75 5.52 -3.34 6.66
CA THR A 75 4.54 -4.38 7.04
C THR A 75 4.42 -4.57 8.55
N GLN A 76 5.50 -4.40 9.32
CA GLN A 76 5.43 -4.51 10.78
C GLN A 76 4.64 -3.36 11.38
N ALA A 77 4.87 -2.12 10.94
CA ALA A 77 4.10 -0.96 11.38
C ALA A 77 2.59 -1.16 11.13
N MET A 78 2.20 -1.57 9.91
CA MET A 78 0.79 -1.87 9.60
C MET A 78 0.24 -3.00 10.47
N LYS A 79 1.02 -4.06 10.69
CA LYS A 79 0.58 -5.23 11.47
C LYS A 79 0.31 -4.87 12.92
N GLU A 80 1.10 -3.98 13.51
CA GLU A 80 0.91 -3.50 14.88
C GLU A 80 -0.43 -2.76 15.01
N VAL A 81 -0.69 -1.78 14.13
CA VAL A 81 -1.92 -0.98 14.18
C VAL A 81 -3.16 -1.80 13.81
N LEU A 82 -3.08 -2.61 12.75
CA LEU A 82 -4.23 -3.39 12.27
C LEU A 82 -4.65 -4.47 13.27
N ARG A 83 -3.70 -5.07 14.00
CA ARG A 83 -4.01 -6.13 14.98
C ARG A 83 -4.99 -5.66 16.05
N GLU A 84 -4.93 -4.41 16.49
CA GLU A 84 -5.84 -3.87 17.52
C GLU A 84 -7.24 -3.55 16.97
N ARG A 85 -7.34 -3.33 15.65
CA ARG A 85 -8.59 -2.94 14.95
C ARG A 85 -9.28 -4.10 14.23
N SER A 86 -8.67 -5.28 14.29
CA SER A 86 -9.15 -6.47 13.61
C SER A 86 -9.42 -7.62 14.57
N SER A 87 -10.51 -8.35 14.34
CA SER A 87 -10.80 -9.60 15.01
C SER A 87 -10.04 -10.79 14.38
N GLU A 88 -9.69 -10.68 13.10
CA GLU A 88 -8.85 -11.63 12.36
C GLU A 88 -7.85 -10.86 11.50
N LEU A 89 -6.59 -11.31 11.46
CA LEU A 89 -5.56 -10.73 10.61
C LEU A 89 -4.61 -11.82 10.07
N HIS A 90 -4.56 -11.94 8.76
CA HIS A 90 -3.65 -12.79 8.01
C HIS A 90 -2.64 -11.94 7.24
N VAL A 91 -1.36 -12.22 7.46
CA VAL A 91 -0.23 -11.55 6.80
C VAL A 91 0.82 -12.61 6.48
N PRO A 92 1.18 -12.83 5.20
CA PRO A 92 2.26 -13.72 4.82
C PRO A 92 3.60 -13.31 5.46
N SER A 93 4.46 -14.27 5.75
CA SER A 93 5.79 -14.03 6.35
C SER A 93 6.82 -13.48 5.35
N SER A 94 6.50 -13.46 4.07
CA SER A 94 7.41 -13.02 3.02
C SER A 94 6.64 -12.30 1.92
N PRO A 95 7.21 -11.24 1.32
CA PRO A 95 6.56 -10.53 0.24
C PRO A 95 6.54 -11.37 -1.05
N GLN A 96 5.64 -10.99 -1.95
CA GLN A 96 5.58 -11.46 -3.33
C GLN A 96 5.94 -10.35 -4.31
N LEU A 97 6.36 -10.75 -5.52
CA LEU A 97 6.62 -9.81 -6.61
C LEU A 97 5.31 -9.48 -7.35
N ILE A 98 5.04 -8.20 -7.55
CA ILE A 98 4.02 -7.72 -8.48
C ILE A 98 4.63 -6.78 -9.51
N THR A 99 3.92 -6.57 -10.63
CA THR A 99 4.39 -5.69 -11.70
C THR A 99 3.39 -4.59 -12.02
N THR A 100 3.95 -3.45 -12.40
CA THR A 100 3.31 -2.44 -13.23
C THR A 100 3.98 -2.47 -14.61
N PRO A 101 3.52 -1.66 -15.58
CA PRO A 101 4.20 -1.56 -16.88
C PRO A 101 5.66 -1.10 -16.79
N THR A 102 6.05 -0.42 -15.70
CA THR A 102 7.37 0.21 -15.58
C THR A 102 8.22 -0.36 -14.44
N LEU A 103 7.59 -0.93 -13.41
CA LEU A 103 8.29 -1.39 -12.20
C LEU A 103 7.87 -2.80 -11.74
N TRP A 104 8.80 -3.49 -11.11
CA TRP A 104 8.57 -4.55 -10.13
C TRP A 104 8.40 -3.92 -8.75
N HIS A 105 7.56 -4.51 -7.91
CA HIS A 105 7.40 -4.14 -6.49
C HIS A 105 7.39 -5.39 -5.60
N LEU A 106 7.88 -5.26 -4.36
CA LEU A 106 7.53 -6.21 -3.31
C LEU A 106 6.18 -5.82 -2.72
N ALA A 107 5.31 -6.80 -2.54
CA ALA A 107 3.96 -6.63 -2.03
C ALA A 107 3.69 -7.67 -0.94
N THR A 108 3.00 -7.29 0.13
CA THR A 108 2.50 -8.24 1.14
C THR A 108 1.00 -8.02 1.29
N PRO A 109 0.14 -8.99 0.95
CA PRO A 109 -1.30 -8.85 1.12
C PRO A 109 -1.68 -8.99 2.60
N PHE A 110 -2.44 -8.03 3.10
CA PHE A 110 -3.09 -8.08 4.41
C PHE A 110 -4.55 -8.42 4.17
N GLU A 111 -5.05 -9.44 4.87
CA GLU A 111 -6.46 -9.81 4.85
C GLU A 111 -6.95 -9.95 6.29
N GLY A 112 -8.13 -9.42 6.58
CA GLY A 112 -8.65 -9.50 7.94
C GLY A 112 -10.14 -9.27 8.05
N LYS A 113 -10.63 -9.34 9.28
CA LYS A 113 -11.98 -8.91 9.67
C LYS A 113 -11.86 -7.74 10.63
N ALA A 114 -12.45 -6.61 10.28
CA ALA A 114 -12.46 -5.43 11.12
C ALA A 114 -13.41 -5.62 12.31
N ASN A 115 -13.16 -4.90 13.40
CA ASN A 115 -14.12 -4.85 14.52
C ASN A 115 -15.43 -4.17 14.07
N SER A 116 -16.53 -4.44 14.76
CA SER A 116 -17.88 -3.99 14.38
C SER A 116 -18.06 -2.47 14.32
N GLN A 117 -17.14 -1.70 14.93
CA GLN A 117 -17.15 -0.25 14.94
C GLN A 117 -16.42 0.39 13.74
N GLU A 118 -15.68 -0.40 12.95
CA GLU A 118 -14.81 0.10 11.90
C GLU A 118 -15.52 0.11 10.53
N ASN A 119 -15.41 1.23 9.82
CA ASN A 119 -15.98 1.44 8.48
C ASN A 119 -14.85 1.60 7.45
N ALA A 120 -15.14 1.49 6.15
CA ALA A 120 -14.13 1.72 5.12
C ALA A 120 -13.56 3.16 5.15
N THR A 121 -14.39 4.12 5.56
CA THR A 121 -14.03 5.54 5.72
C THR A 121 -13.66 5.87 7.17
N ASP A 122 -13.62 4.89 8.06
CA ASP A 122 -13.13 5.15 9.41
C ASP A 122 -11.66 5.54 9.31
N SER A 123 -11.37 6.76 9.77
CA SER A 123 -10.02 7.31 9.81
C SER A 123 -9.07 6.38 10.56
N GLY A 124 -9.59 5.60 11.53
CA GLY A 124 -8.86 4.54 12.21
C GLY A 124 -8.35 3.47 11.25
N LEU A 125 -9.23 2.62 10.71
CA LEU A 125 -8.83 1.56 9.80
C LEU A 125 -8.06 2.07 8.57
N SER A 126 -8.43 3.23 8.03
CA SER A 126 -7.76 3.82 6.87
C SER A 126 -6.32 4.25 7.18
N ALA A 127 -6.08 4.93 8.31
CA ALA A 127 -4.73 5.32 8.70
C ALA A 127 -3.87 4.10 9.06
N ALA A 128 -4.45 3.10 9.70
CA ALA A 128 -3.76 1.84 10.01
C ALA A 128 -3.25 1.10 8.76
N SER A 129 -3.92 1.32 7.64
CA SER A 129 -3.57 0.72 6.36
C SER A 129 -2.57 1.56 5.56
N ASP A 130 -2.23 2.76 6.01
CA ASP A 130 -1.22 3.65 5.42
C ASP A 130 0.02 3.78 6.33
N PRO A 131 1.03 2.91 6.18
CA PRO A 131 2.27 3.02 6.95
C PRO A 131 3.06 4.29 6.64
N ARG A 132 2.75 5.01 5.55
CA ARG A 132 3.38 6.28 5.20
C ARG A 132 2.64 7.47 5.79
N ALA A 133 1.37 7.33 6.17
CA ALA A 133 0.60 8.37 6.83
C ALA A 133 1.17 8.71 8.22
N GLU A 134 1.74 7.74 8.95
CA GLU A 134 2.38 8.02 10.25
C GLU A 134 3.64 8.90 10.16
N ARG A 135 4.22 9.03 8.95
CA ARG A 135 5.36 9.92 8.70
C ARG A 135 4.97 11.39 8.53
N PHE A 136 3.67 11.67 8.46
CA PHE A 136 3.10 13.02 8.50
C PHE A 136 2.09 13.07 9.65
N PRO A 137 2.45 13.60 10.84
CA PRO A 137 1.45 13.82 11.86
C PRO A 137 0.38 14.76 11.28
N ALA A 138 -0.85 14.26 11.20
CA ALA A 138 -2.04 15.08 11.03
C ALA A 138 -2.29 15.86 12.32
N SER A 139 -1.37 16.74 12.68
CA SER A 139 -1.55 17.72 13.74
C SER A 139 -1.16 19.09 13.19
N GLY A 140 -2.11 19.68 12.46
CA GLY A 140 -2.22 21.12 12.36
C GLY A 140 -2.46 21.69 13.75
N ARG A 141 -1.38 22.06 14.43
CA ARG A 141 -1.35 23.08 15.47
C ARG A 141 0.10 23.49 15.65
N ASP A 142 0.49 24.51 14.91
CA ASP A 142 1.70 25.28 15.19
C ASP A 142 1.24 26.55 15.94
N PRO A 143 1.32 26.61 17.29
CA PRO A 143 1.08 27.84 18.01
C PRO A 143 2.40 28.63 18.06
N GLY A 144 2.71 29.32 16.97
CA GLY A 144 3.51 30.54 16.97
C GLY A 144 5.01 30.42 17.26
N TYR A 145 5.80 31.12 16.44
CA TYR A 145 6.95 31.88 16.92
C TYR A 145 7.08 33.16 16.08
N CYS A 146 7.42 34.25 16.77
CA CYS A 146 8.03 35.46 16.20
C CYS A 146 9.33 35.12 15.46
#